data_AF-A0A5B0H3F5-F1
#
_entry.id   AF-A0A5B0H3F5-F1
#
_cell.length_a   1.000
_cell.length_b   1.000
_cell.length_c   1.000
_cell.angle_alpha   90.00
_cell.angle_beta   90.00
_cell.angle_gamma   90.00
#
_symmetry.space_group_name_H-M   'P 1'
#
loop_
_entity.id
_entity.type
_entity.pdbx_description
1 polymer ?
#
loop_
_entity_poly.entity_id
_entity_poly.type
_entity_poly.pdbx_seq_one_letter_code
_entity_poly.pdbx_strand_id
1 'polypeptide(L)'
;DNRHGLVVNARVSCADGYAEREAAKVMINDARQAANDAAAQITLGADKGYDAQEFIEACQQMKVTPHVAQNSSGRRSAVPDGIARSVGYALSQQKRKLIEQGFGWVKTVGHMRQVMVRGLKKVDQMFVLNMAAYNLVRMRSLGQVRP
;
A
#
# COMPACT_ATOMS: atom_id res chain seq x y z
N ASP A 1 3.97 -0.20 6.00
CA ASP A 1 3.59 0.05 7.40
C ASP A 1 3.00 1.45 7.52
N ASN A 2 1.69 1.52 7.73
CA ASN A 2 0.97 2.79 7.83
C ASN A 2 1.17 3.49 9.19
N ARG A 3 1.83 2.85 10.17
CA ARG A 3 2.13 3.50 11.46
C ARG A 3 3.27 4.49 11.32
N HIS A 4 4.34 4.07 10.67
CA HIS A 4 5.56 4.87 10.54
C HIS A 4 5.79 5.44 9.13
N GLY A 5 5.01 4.98 8.14
CA GLY A 5 5.18 5.36 6.74
C GLY A 5 6.37 4.64 6.09
N LEU A 6 6.70 3.43 6.54
CA LEU A 6 7.75 2.62 5.95
C LEU A 6 7.20 1.72 4.84
N VAL A 7 7.95 1.57 3.77
CA VAL A 7 7.64 0.67 2.66
C VAL A 7 8.10 -0.73 3.02
N VAL A 8 7.15 -1.67 3.12
CA VAL A 8 7.44 -3.07 3.53
C VAL A 8 7.61 -3.97 2.31
N ASN A 9 6.90 -3.67 1.23
CA ASN A 9 6.95 -4.40 -0.02
C ASN A 9 6.72 -3.38 -1.16
N ALA A 10 7.35 -3.60 -2.30
CA ALA A 10 7.26 -2.76 -3.48
C ALA A 10 7.38 -3.65 -4.72
N ARG A 11 6.51 -3.43 -5.71
CA ARG A 11 6.50 -4.20 -6.96
C ARG A 11 6.16 -3.30 -8.13
N VAL A 12 6.74 -3.60 -9.28
CA VAL A 12 6.37 -3.01 -10.57
C VAL A 12 5.70 -4.06 -11.43
N SER A 13 4.58 -3.68 -12.05
CA SER A 13 3.81 -4.50 -12.98
C SER A 13 3.51 -3.72 -14.27
N CYS A 14 3.15 -4.43 -15.34
CA CYS A 14 2.60 -3.79 -16.52
C CYS A 14 1.18 -3.26 -16.21
N ALA A 15 0.83 -2.08 -16.72
CA ALA A 15 -0.49 -1.50 -16.52
C ALA A 15 -1.50 -2.13 -17.49
N ASP A 16 -2.41 -2.96 -16.97
CA ASP A 16 -3.48 -3.62 -17.73
C ASP A 16 -4.90 -3.35 -17.16
N GLY A 17 -5.01 -2.43 -16.19
CA GLY A 17 -6.25 -2.08 -15.50
C GLY A 17 -6.59 -2.95 -14.26
N TYR A 18 -5.90 -4.08 -14.08
CA TYR A 18 -6.07 -4.99 -12.94
C TYR A 18 -4.78 -5.20 -12.15
N ALA A 19 -3.62 -4.93 -12.77
CA ALA A 19 -2.31 -5.23 -12.23
C ALA A 19 -2.05 -4.66 -10.85
N GLU A 20 -2.55 -3.47 -10.53
CA GLU A 20 -2.43 -2.89 -9.19
C GLU A 20 -3.14 -3.74 -8.13
N ARG A 21 -4.37 -4.19 -8.41
CA ARG A 21 -5.15 -5.05 -7.50
C ARG A 21 -4.54 -6.44 -7.39
N GLU A 22 -4.07 -7.01 -8.49
CA GLU A 22 -3.40 -8.31 -8.47
C GLU A 22 -2.06 -8.26 -7.72
N ALA A 23 -1.23 -7.24 -7.97
CA ALA A 23 0.00 -7.02 -7.22
C ALA A 23 -0.30 -6.82 -5.73
N ALA A 24 -1.32 -6.03 -5.39
CA ALA A 24 -1.72 -5.81 -4.01
C ALA A 24 -2.14 -7.11 -3.32
N LYS A 25 -2.94 -7.97 -3.96
CA LYS A 25 -3.32 -9.29 -3.39
C LYS A 25 -2.09 -10.11 -3.02
N VAL A 26 -1.09 -10.17 -3.91
CA VAL A 26 0.14 -10.92 -3.62
C VAL A 26 0.92 -10.28 -2.47
N MET A 27 1.08 -8.95 -2.47
CA MET A 27 1.80 -8.24 -1.40
C MET A 27 1.11 -8.36 -0.03
N ILE A 28 -0.23 -8.39 0.00
CA ILE A 28 -1.01 -8.62 1.22
C ILE A 28 -0.80 -10.04 1.74
N ASN A 29 -0.83 -11.02 0.85
CA ASN A 29 -0.57 -12.41 1.22
C ASN A 29 0.85 -12.59 1.77
N ASP A 30 1.86 -11.99 1.13
CA ASP A 30 3.24 -11.99 1.63
C ASP A 30 3.32 -11.38 3.05
N ALA A 31 2.64 -10.25 3.27
CA ALA A 31 2.61 -9.59 4.58
C ALA A 31 1.90 -10.44 5.64
N ARG A 32 0.84 -11.16 5.26
CA ARG A 32 0.11 -12.08 6.16
C ARG A 32 0.97 -13.29 6.55
N GLN A 33 1.69 -13.86 5.59
CA GLN A 33 2.62 -14.95 5.83
C GLN A 33 3.79 -14.49 6.72
N ALA A 34 4.35 -13.32 6.46
CA ALA A 34 5.47 -12.75 7.23
C ALA A 34 5.09 -12.42 8.68
N ALA A 35 3.83 -12.09 8.96
CA ALA A 35 3.37 -11.87 10.33
C ALA A 35 3.47 -13.13 11.20
N ASN A 36 3.45 -14.33 10.59
CA ASN A 36 3.62 -15.64 11.22
C ASN A 36 2.77 -15.86 12.49
N ASP A 37 1.62 -15.18 12.56
CA ASP A 37 0.67 -15.24 13.66
C ASP A 37 -0.75 -15.24 13.09
N ALA A 38 -1.48 -16.32 13.35
CA ALA A 38 -2.85 -16.49 12.92
C ALA A 38 -3.82 -15.51 13.63
N ALA A 39 -3.48 -15.04 14.83
CA ALA A 39 -4.27 -14.09 15.60
C ALA A 39 -3.98 -12.62 15.23
N ALA A 40 -2.86 -12.34 14.55
CA ALA A 40 -2.51 -10.97 14.17
C ALA A 40 -3.59 -10.33 13.32
N GLN A 41 -4.12 -9.20 13.80
CA GLN A 41 -5.08 -8.37 13.07
C GLN A 41 -4.35 -7.48 12.07
N ILE A 42 -4.47 -7.81 10.80
CA ILE A 42 -3.89 -7.03 9.70
C ILE A 42 -5.00 -6.21 9.04
N THR A 43 -4.75 -4.92 8.90
CA THR A 43 -5.66 -3.98 8.23
C THR A 43 -4.99 -3.42 6.99
N LEU A 44 -5.72 -3.30 5.88
CA LEU A 44 -5.22 -2.72 4.63
C LEU A 44 -5.83 -1.35 4.38
N GLY A 45 -5.02 -0.30 4.39
CA GLY A 45 -5.42 1.02 3.90
C GLY A 45 -5.21 1.13 2.39
N ALA A 46 -6.25 1.38 1.60
CA ALA A 46 -6.14 1.57 0.15
C ALA A 46 -7.04 2.69 -0.38
N ASP A 47 -6.76 3.20 -1.58
CA ASP A 47 -7.55 4.25 -2.20
C ASP A 47 -8.87 3.74 -2.81
N LYS A 48 -9.66 4.66 -3.35
CA LYS A 48 -11.00 4.38 -3.88
C LYS A 48 -11.02 3.50 -5.12
N GLY A 49 -9.91 3.38 -5.85
CA GLY A 49 -9.77 2.50 -7.01
C GLY A 49 -9.75 1.01 -6.64
N TYR A 50 -9.45 0.71 -5.37
CA TYR A 50 -9.50 -0.65 -4.82
C TYR A 50 -10.86 -1.01 -4.25
N ASP A 51 -11.83 -0.09 -4.23
CA ASP A 51 -13.19 -0.40 -3.83
C ASP A 51 -13.83 -1.21 -4.96
N ALA A 52 -13.65 -2.51 -4.93
CA ALA A 52 -14.11 -3.42 -5.95
C ALA A 52 -14.41 -4.76 -5.27
N GLN A 53 -15.56 -5.35 -5.60
CA GLN A 53 -16.12 -6.47 -4.82
C GLN A 53 -15.14 -7.63 -4.70
N GLU A 54 -14.53 -8.02 -5.81
CA GLU A 54 -13.53 -9.08 -5.89
C GLU A 54 -12.27 -8.80 -5.07
N PHE A 55 -11.89 -7.52 -4.92
CA PHE A 55 -10.73 -7.14 -4.11
C PHE A 55 -11.06 -7.15 -2.61
N ILE A 56 -12.24 -6.68 -2.23
CA ILE A 56 -12.73 -6.71 -0.85
C ILE A 56 -12.90 -8.16 -0.38
N GLU A 57 -13.50 -9.02 -1.21
CA GLU A 57 -13.65 -10.44 -0.94
C GLU A 57 -12.28 -11.14 -0.77
N ALA A 58 -11.32 -10.84 -1.65
CA ALA A 58 -9.95 -11.37 -1.51
C ALA A 58 -9.29 -10.96 -0.19
N CYS A 59 -9.45 -9.70 0.24
CA CYS A 59 -8.95 -9.25 1.54
C CYS A 59 -9.55 -10.05 2.69
N GLN A 60 -10.87 -10.26 2.68
CA GLN A 60 -11.57 -11.01 3.71
C GLN A 60 -11.14 -12.48 3.74
N GLN A 61 -10.97 -13.13 2.58
CA GLN A 61 -10.46 -14.49 2.47
C GLN A 61 -9.05 -14.62 3.07
N MET A 62 -8.20 -13.61 2.88
CA MET A 62 -6.86 -13.53 3.49
C MET A 62 -6.89 -13.15 4.99
N LYS A 63 -8.07 -12.98 5.60
CA LYS A 63 -8.28 -12.50 6.97
C LYS A 63 -7.66 -11.12 7.23
N VAL A 64 -7.72 -10.25 6.22
CA VAL A 64 -7.25 -8.86 6.28
C VAL A 64 -8.46 -7.94 6.26
N THR A 65 -8.53 -7.00 7.20
CA THR A 65 -9.63 -6.02 7.26
C THR A 65 -9.41 -4.93 6.21
N PRO A 66 -10.29 -4.80 5.18
CA PRO A 66 -10.11 -3.81 4.12
C PRO A 66 -10.56 -2.42 4.57
N HIS A 67 -9.61 -1.57 4.97
CA HIS A 67 -9.81 -0.13 5.14
C HIS A 67 -9.62 0.60 3.81
N VAL A 68 -10.42 0.24 2.82
CA VAL A 68 -10.40 0.83 1.48
C VAL A 68 -11.31 2.05 1.46
N ALA A 69 -10.87 3.16 0.85
CA ALA A 69 -11.73 4.34 0.70
C ALA A 69 -13.01 4.00 -0.09
N GLN A 70 -14.18 4.22 0.49
CA GLN A 70 -15.46 3.97 -0.19
C GLN A 70 -15.61 4.83 -1.45
N ASN A 71 -16.01 4.19 -2.56
CA ASN A 71 -16.40 4.82 -3.81
C ASN A 71 -17.90 4.69 -4.01
N SER A 72 -18.63 5.70 -3.53
CA SER A 72 -20.08 5.81 -3.59
C SER A 72 -20.60 6.67 -4.76
N SER A 73 -19.73 7.09 -5.68
CA SER A 73 -20.13 7.90 -6.83
C SER A 73 -20.84 7.04 -7.87
N GLY A 74 -22.17 7.17 -7.97
CA GLY A 74 -22.99 6.46 -8.96
C GLY A 74 -23.14 4.96 -8.70
N ARG A 75 -22.73 4.46 -7.53
CA ARG A 75 -22.83 3.04 -7.14
C ARG A 75 -22.73 2.85 -5.63
N ARG A 76 -23.04 1.65 -5.15
CA ARG A 76 -22.79 1.23 -3.77
C ARG A 76 -21.35 0.77 -3.60
N SER A 77 -20.71 1.12 -2.48
CA SER A 77 -19.38 0.63 -2.13
C SER A 77 -19.39 -0.85 -1.79
N ALA A 78 -18.31 -1.57 -2.09
CA ALA A 78 -18.13 -2.96 -1.70
C ALA A 78 -17.62 -3.11 -0.26
N VAL A 79 -17.07 -2.05 0.33
CA VAL A 79 -16.60 -2.07 1.72
C VAL A 79 -17.80 -2.20 2.67
N PRO A 80 -17.82 -3.21 3.56
CA PRO A 80 -18.91 -3.39 4.52
C PRO A 80 -19.09 -2.19 5.46
N ASP A 81 -20.35 -1.82 5.72
CA ASP A 81 -20.69 -0.66 6.57
C ASP A 81 -20.13 -0.78 7.99
N GLY A 82 -20.06 -1.99 8.54
CA GLY A 82 -19.46 -2.24 9.86
C GLY A 82 -17.98 -1.88 9.93
N ILE A 83 -17.23 -2.10 8.84
CA ILE A 83 -15.82 -1.71 8.74
C ILE A 83 -15.72 -0.19 8.56
N ALA A 84 -16.50 0.38 7.64
CA ALA A 84 -16.48 1.81 7.34
C ALA A 84 -16.84 2.70 8.55
N ARG A 85 -17.64 2.18 9.50
CA ARG A 85 -18.01 2.87 10.74
C ARG A 85 -17.01 2.69 11.89
N SER A 86 -15.99 1.84 11.72
CA SER A 86 -15.03 1.56 12.79
C SER A 86 -14.05 2.72 13.01
N VAL A 87 -13.58 2.89 14.25
CA VAL A 87 -12.52 3.87 14.58
C VAL A 87 -11.22 3.54 13.83
N GLY A 88 -10.89 2.24 13.70
CA GLY A 88 -9.72 1.78 12.97
C GLY A 88 -9.74 2.19 11.49
N TYR A 89 -10.91 2.18 10.86
CA TYR A 89 -11.08 2.65 9.49
C TYR A 89 -10.75 4.15 9.37
N ALA A 90 -11.32 4.99 10.23
CA ALA A 90 -11.06 6.43 10.21
C ALA A 90 -9.56 6.77 10.38
N LEU A 91 -8.89 6.10 11.31
CA LEU A 91 -7.44 6.25 11.52
C LEU A 91 -6.64 5.78 10.30
N SER A 92 -6.99 4.63 9.73
CA SER A 92 -6.33 4.09 8.55
C SER A 92 -6.46 5.03 7.35
N GLN A 93 -7.63 5.64 7.15
CA GLN A 93 -7.85 6.62 6.07
C GLN A 93 -6.95 7.85 6.20
N GLN A 94 -6.70 8.33 7.43
CA GLN A 94 -5.76 9.42 7.67
C GLN A 94 -4.32 8.99 7.39
N LYS A 95 -3.91 7.83 7.91
CA LYS A 95 -2.55 7.30 7.79
C LYS A 95 -2.19 6.84 6.38
N ARG A 96 -3.16 6.43 5.56
CA ARG A 96 -2.94 6.01 4.16
C ARG A 96 -2.17 7.06 3.36
N LYS A 97 -2.36 8.35 3.65
CA LYS A 97 -1.65 9.47 2.99
C LYS A 97 -0.12 9.42 3.16
N LEU A 98 0.40 8.67 4.13
CA LEU A 98 1.85 8.52 4.32
C LEU A 98 2.52 7.87 3.11
N ILE A 99 1.84 6.97 2.38
CA ILE A 99 2.44 6.33 1.20
C ILE A 99 2.75 7.33 0.09
N GLU A 100 2.00 8.43 0.01
CA GLU A 100 2.22 9.51 -0.95
C GLU A 100 3.55 10.23 -0.71
N GLN A 101 4.05 10.24 0.53
CA GLN A 101 5.37 10.78 0.83
C GLN A 101 6.47 9.93 0.20
N GLY A 102 6.34 8.60 0.28
CA GLY A 102 7.26 7.65 -0.37
C GLY A 102 7.23 7.80 -1.89
N PHE A 103 6.05 7.78 -2.50
CA PHE A 103 5.90 7.98 -3.94
C PHE A 103 6.40 9.36 -4.40
N GLY A 104 6.12 10.42 -3.65
CA GLY A 104 6.60 11.77 -3.93
C GLY A 104 8.12 11.88 -3.87
N TRP A 105 8.73 11.27 -2.85
CA TRP A 105 10.18 11.22 -2.67
C TRP A 105 10.84 10.44 -3.80
N VAL A 106 10.34 9.23 -4.12
CA VAL A 106 10.93 8.39 -5.18
C VAL A 106 10.81 9.04 -6.57
N LYS A 107 9.71 9.77 -6.84
CA LYS A 107 9.58 10.53 -8.10
C LYS A 107 10.56 11.69 -8.20
N THR A 108 10.76 12.42 -7.09
CA THR A 108 11.53 13.67 -7.08
C THR A 108 13.03 13.44 -6.84
N VAL A 109 13.37 12.68 -5.80
CA VAL A 109 14.76 12.42 -5.36
C VAL A 109 15.28 11.13 -5.98
N GLY A 110 14.44 10.10 -6.09
CA GLY A 110 14.80 8.83 -6.70
C GLY A 110 14.83 8.83 -8.24
N HIS A 111 14.51 9.97 -8.86
CA HIS A 111 14.40 10.17 -10.31
C HIS A 111 13.50 9.17 -11.04
N MET A 112 12.49 8.62 -10.36
CA MET A 112 11.55 7.66 -10.96
C MET A 112 10.32 8.33 -11.61
N ARG A 113 10.29 9.67 -11.74
CA ARG A 113 9.24 10.35 -12.54
C ARG A 113 9.31 9.95 -14.02
N GLN A 114 10.51 9.74 -14.54
CA GLN A 114 10.76 9.17 -15.86
C GLN A 114 11.84 8.08 -15.71
N VAL A 115 11.48 6.84 -16.00
CA VAL A 115 12.41 5.70 -15.85
C VAL A 115 13.45 5.72 -16.97
N MET A 116 14.74 5.69 -16.61
CA MET A 116 15.85 5.74 -17.56
C MET A 116 16.27 4.37 -18.12
N VAL A 117 15.74 3.28 -17.54
CA VAL A 117 16.02 1.91 -17.96
C VAL A 117 14.83 1.31 -18.68
N ARG A 118 15.10 0.37 -19.60
CA ARG A 118 14.08 -0.38 -20.34
C ARG A 118 13.98 -1.82 -19.85
N GLY A 119 12.75 -2.31 -19.73
CA GLY A 119 12.42 -3.67 -19.32
C GLY A 119 11.96 -3.78 -17.86
N LEU A 120 10.89 -4.53 -17.64
CA LEU A 120 10.20 -4.63 -16.35
C LEU A 120 11.14 -4.99 -15.19
N LYS A 121 11.99 -6.00 -15.38
CA LYS A 121 12.95 -6.44 -14.35
C LYS A 121 13.91 -5.34 -13.91
N LYS A 122 14.41 -4.53 -14.84
CA LYS A 122 15.34 -3.42 -14.53
C LYS A 122 14.62 -2.28 -13.80
N VAL A 123 13.40 -1.97 -14.24
CA VAL A 123 12.57 -0.95 -13.60
C VAL A 123 12.19 -1.37 -12.18
N ASP A 124 11.82 -2.63 -11.99
CA ASP A 124 11.48 -3.20 -10.68
C ASP A 124 12.66 -3.13 -9.70
N GLN A 125 13.85 -3.54 -10.13
CA GLN A 125 15.07 -3.41 -9.32
C GLN A 125 15.35 -1.96 -8.90
N MET A 126 15.27 -1.01 -9.84
CA MET A 126 15.45 0.41 -9.52
C MET A 126 14.37 0.92 -8.55
N PHE A 127 13.14 0.47 -8.72
CA PHE A 127 12.02 0.88 -7.88
C PHE A 127 12.19 0.38 -6.44
N VAL A 128 12.50 -0.91 -6.25
CA VAL A 128 12.75 -1.50 -4.94
C VAL A 128 13.93 -0.83 -4.25
N LEU A 129 15.04 -0.59 -4.97
CA LEU A 129 16.21 0.11 -4.43
C LEU A 129 15.86 1.52 -3.93
N ASN A 130 15.06 2.26 -4.71
CA ASN A 130 14.61 3.60 -4.31
C ASN A 130 13.67 3.57 -3.09
N MET A 131 12.79 2.57 -2.99
CA MET A 131 11.93 2.40 -1.82
C MET A 131 12.73 2.05 -0.56
N ALA A 132 13.78 1.23 -0.69
CA ALA A 132 14.71 0.96 0.40
C ALA A 132 15.46 2.23 0.83
N ALA A 133 15.95 3.04 -0.12
CA ALA A 133 16.60 4.32 0.17
C ALA A 133 15.64 5.30 0.88
N TYR A 134 14.38 5.37 0.44
CA TYR A 134 13.36 6.15 1.13
C TYR A 134 13.19 5.72 2.59
N ASN A 135 13.13 4.41 2.87
CA ASN A 135 13.04 3.91 4.24
C ASN A 135 14.21 4.38 5.11
N LEU A 136 15.44 4.37 4.60
CA LEU A 136 16.61 4.87 5.35
C LEU A 136 16.45 6.35 5.73
N VAL A 137 16.02 7.19 4.78
CA VAL A 137 15.75 8.60 5.03
C VAL A 137 14.61 8.77 6.04
N ARG A 138 13.54 7.98 5.91
CA ARG A 138 12.39 8.02 6.81
C ARG A 138 12.76 7.60 8.23
N MET A 139 13.54 6.54 8.39
CA MET A 139 14.03 6.08 9.70
C MET A 139 14.88 7.14 10.39
N ARG A 140 15.72 7.88 9.64
CA ARG A 140 16.46 9.02 10.21
C ARG A 140 15.52 10.06 10.84
N SER A 141 14.43 10.42 10.15
CA SER A 141 13.45 11.37 10.68
C SER A 141 12.68 10.81 11.88
N LEU A 142 12.30 9.52 11.85
CA LEU A 142 11.59 8.87 12.95
C LEU A 142 12.45 8.74 14.20
N GLY A 143 13.74 8.44 14.03
CA GLY A 143 14.71 8.32 15.12
C GLY A 143 15.27 9.66 15.60
N GLN A 144 14.81 10.79 15.05
CA GLN A 144 15.28 12.14 15.41
C GLN A 144 16.82 12.26 15.42
N VAL A 145 17.49 11.55 14.51
CA VAL A 145 18.96 11.37 14.53
C VAL A 145 19.71 12.69 14.29
N ARG A 146 19.02 13.73 13.81
CA ARG A 146 19.51 15.11 13.90
C ARG A 146 18.37 16.01 14.42
N PRO A 147 18.62 16.85 15.44
CA PRO A 147 17.66 17.84 15.92
C PRO A 147 17.36 18.91 14.85
#